data_AF-A0A377XVE5-F1
#
_entry.id   AF-A0A377XVE5-F1
#
_cell.length_a   1.000
_cell.length_b   1.000
_cell.length_c   1.000
_cell.angle_alpha   90.00
_cell.angle_beta   90.00
_cell.angle_gamma   90.00
#
_symmetry.space_group_name_H-M   'P 1'
#
loop_
_entity.id
_entity.type
_entity.pdbx_description
1 polymer ?
#
loop_
_entity_poly.entity_id
_entity_poly.type
_entity_poly.pdbx_seq_one_letter_code
_entity_poly.pdbx_strand_id
1 'polypeptide(L)' 'MMTLPAINTDASKHEKELINRTVQEMFEEADMWLTEE' A
#
# COMPACT_ATOMS: atom_id res chain seq x y z
N MET A 1 -8.65 8.16 -11.57
CA MET A 1 -8.38 7.55 -10.25
C MET A 1 -7.81 6.17 -10.51
N MET A 2 -6.60 5.87 -10.03
CA MET A 2 -6.12 4.49 -10.02
C MET A 2 -6.93 3.73 -8.95
N THR A 3 -7.65 2.70 -9.35
CA THR A 3 -8.28 1.78 -8.41
C THR A 3 -7.19 0.89 -7.83
N LEU A 4 -6.88 1.05 -6.54
CA LEU A 4 -5.98 0.14 -5.86
C LEU A 4 -6.58 -1.29 -5.89
N PRO A 5 -5.77 -2.32 -6.17
CA PRO A 5 -6.16 -3.70 -5.95
C PRO A 5 -6.64 -3.87 -4.51
N ALA A 6 -7.78 -4.55 -4.31
CA ALA A 6 -8.29 -4.78 -2.97
C ALA A 6 -7.31 -5.67 -2.17
N ILE A 7 -6.89 -5.18 -1.00
CA ILE A 7 -6.07 -5.98 -0.07
C ILE A 7 -6.97 -7.04 0.57
N ASN A 8 -6.72 -8.30 0.22
CA ASN A 8 -7.48 -9.43 0.72
C ASN A 8 -6.99 -9.83 2.13
N THR A 9 -7.41 -9.05 3.13
CA THR A 9 -7.10 -9.26 4.55
C THR A 9 -8.37 -9.38 5.39
N ASP A 10 -8.28 -10.10 6.50
CA ASP A 10 -9.31 -10.22 7.54
C ASP A 10 -9.34 -9.02 8.51
N ALA A 11 -8.45 -8.04 8.32
CA ALA A 11 -8.41 -6.82 9.11
C ALA A 11 -9.72 -6.03 9.05
N SER A 12 -10.00 -5.29 10.12
CA SER A 12 -11.15 -4.39 10.22
C SER A 12 -11.10 -3.29 9.16
N LYS A 13 -12.23 -2.61 8.93
CA LYS A 13 -12.30 -1.49 7.97
C LYS A 13 -11.25 -0.42 8.26
N HIS A 14 -11.08 -0.06 9.53
CA HIS A 14 -10.11 0.95 9.95
C HIS A 14 -8.68 0.51 9.66
N GLU A 15 -8.33 -0.72 10.00
CA GLU A 15 -7.00 -1.28 9.72
C GLU A 15 -6.74 -1.37 8.21
N LYS A 16 -7.74 -1.74 7.41
CA LYS A 16 -7.64 -1.75 5.94
C LYS A 16 -7.34 -0.36 5.38
N GLU A 17 -7.94 0.70 5.90
CA GLU A 17 -7.65 2.08 5.49
C GLU A 17 -6.19 2.45 5.81
N LEU A 18 -5.69 2.07 7.00
CA LEU A 18 -4.29 2.28 7.37
C LEU A 18 -3.34 1.51 6.45
N ILE A 19 -3.59 0.22 6.22
CA ILE A 19 -2.76 -0.62 5.35
C ILE A 19 -2.76 -0.07 3.92
N ASN A 20 -3.92 0.31 3.38
CA ASN A 20 -4.01 0.90 2.04
C ASN A 20 -3.17 2.18 1.93
N ARG A 21 -3.23 3.06 2.93
CA ARG A 21 -2.43 4.29 2.94
C ARG A 21 -0.93 3.97 3.01
N THR A 22 -0.51 3.09 3.92
CA THR A 22 0.90 2.73 4.05
C THR A 22 1.44 2.05 2.79
N VAL A 23 0.66 1.19 2.14
CA VAL A 23 1.05 0.58 0.87
C VAL A 23 1.20 1.64 -0.22
N GLN A 24 0.29 2.62 -0.30
CA GLN A 24 0.45 3.75 -1.23
C GLN A 24 1.74 4.52 -0.99
N GLU A 25 2.00 4.91 0.26
CA GLU A 25 3.22 5.63 0.64
C GLU A 25 4.48 4.85 0.23
N MET A 26 4.51 3.53 0.46
CA MET A 26 5.63 2.67 0.06
C MET A 26 5.84 2.60 -1.46
N PHE A 27 4.76 2.63 -2.24
CA PHE A 27 4.85 2.69 -3.71
C PHE A 27 5.29 4.06 -4.22
N GLU A 28 4.84 5.14 -3.59
CA GLU A 28 5.27 6.51 -3.91
C GLU A 28 6.75 6.72 -3.58
N GLU A 29 7.24 6.07 -2.53
CA GLU A 29 8.63 6.11 -2.08
C GLU A 29 9.49 4.97 -2.64
N ALA A 30 9.02 4.24 -3.65
CA ALA A 30 9.67 3.02 -4.13
C ALA A 30 11.15 3.23 -4.50
N ASP A 31 11.53 4.39 -5.01
CA ASP A 31 12.91 4.74 -5.36
C ASP A 31 13.88 4.71 -4.16
N MET A 32 13.38 4.90 -2.92
CA MET A 32 14.20 4.81 -1.70
C MET A 32 14.43 3.38 -1.24
N TRP A 33 13.52 2.47 -1.59
CA TRP A 33 13.48 1.11 -1.07
C TRP A 33 13.89 0.06 -2.11
N LEU A 34 13.65 0.32 -3.39
CA LEU A 34 13.93 -0.58 -4.50
C LEU A 34 15.35 -0.32 -5.01
N THR A 35 16.27 -1.26 -4.73
CA THR A 35 17.63 -1.21 -5.27
C THR A 35 17.64 -1.93 -6.62
N GLU A 36 18.17 -1.31 -7.67
CA GLU A 36 18.50 -2.01 -8.91
C GLU A 36 19.64 -3.00 -8.65
N GLU A 37 19.57 -4.22 -9.21
CA GLU A 37 20.63 -5.25 -9.14
C GLU A 37 21.72 -5.02 -10.19
#